data_AF-A0A8W8KDV1-F1
#
_entry.id   AF-A0A8W8KDV1-F1
#
_cell.length_a   1.000
_cell.length_b   1.000
_cell.length_c   1.000
_cell.angle_alpha   90.00
_cell.angle_beta   90.00
_cell.angle_gamma   90.00
#
_symmetry.space_group_name_H-M   'P 1'
#
loop_
_entity.id
_entity.type
_entity.pdbx_description
1 polymer ?
#
loop_
_entity_poly.entity_id
_entity_poly.type
_entity_poly.pdbx_seq_one_letter_code
_entity_poly.pdbx_strand_id
1 'polypeptide(L)' 'VYTVSDERKEDQVAVDKQILDVIRKNKEKKLLFGYLGSMFSLGSRQYPHKMVF' A
#
# COMPACT_ATOMS: atom_id res chain seq x y z
N VAL A 1 -21.37 -5.69 16.63
CA VAL A 1 -19.90 -5.78 16.74
C VAL A 1 -19.38 -6.33 15.43
N TYR A 2 -18.49 -5.61 14.72
CA TYR A 2 -17.92 -6.12 13.46
C TYR A 2 -16.90 -7.22 13.77
N THR A 3 -17.03 -8.36 13.10
CA THR A 3 -16.09 -9.48 13.18
C THR A 3 -15.64 -9.85 11.78
N VAL A 4 -14.33 -10.05 11.61
CA VAL A 4 -13.75 -10.46 10.33
C VAL A 4 -14.06 -11.94 10.11
N SER A 5 -14.72 -12.28 9.00
CA SER A 5 -14.96 -13.67 8.60
C SER A 5 -13.66 -14.39 8.25
N ASP A 6 -13.64 -15.71 8.39
CA ASP A 6 -12.45 -16.50 8.06
C ASP A 6 -12.16 -16.48 6.56
N GLU A 7 -13.20 -16.56 5.73
CA GLU A 7 -13.12 -16.34 4.27
C GLU A 7 -12.37 -15.05 3.92
N ARG A 8 -12.70 -13.93 4.58
CA ARG A 8 -12.04 -12.65 4.32
C ARG A 8 -10.56 -12.65 4.69
N LYS A 9 -10.15 -13.39 5.71
CA LYS A 9 -8.73 -13.51 6.10
C LYS A 9 -7.97 -14.32 5.05
N GLU A 10 -8.55 -15.43 4.60
CA GLU A 10 -7.95 -16.30 3.58
C GLU A 10 -7.77 -15.55 2.27
N ASP A 11 -8.81 -14.85 1.82
CA ASP A 11 -8.77 -14.03 0.62
C ASP A 11 -7.72 -12.92 0.71
N GLN A 12 -7.63 -12.24 1.86
CA GLN A 12 -6.65 -11.19 2.07
C GLN A 12 -5.22 -11.75 1.94
N VAL A 13 -4.91 -12.87 2.59
CA VAL A 13 -3.58 -13.49 2.50
C VAL A 13 -3.28 -13.96 1.08
N ALA A 14 -4.27 -14.53 0.38
CA ALA A 14 -4.12 -15.02 -0.98
C ALA A 14 -3.80 -13.87 -1.97
N VAL A 15 -4.46 -12.73 -1.83
CA VAL A 15 -4.24 -11.54 -2.67
C VAL A 15 -2.93 -10.83 -2.30
N ASP A 16 -2.67 -10.63 -1.01
CA ASP A 16 -1.46 -9.96 -0.52
C ASP A 16 -0.19 -10.68 -1.01
N LYS A 17 -0.20 -12.02 -1.02
CA LYS A 17 0.92 -12.82 -1.51
C LYS A 17 1.22 -12.54 -2.99
N GLN A 18 0.20 -12.48 -3.84
CA GLN A 18 0.36 -12.22 -5.27
C GLN A 18 0.97 -10.84 -5.52
N ILE A 19 0.49 -9.82 -4.81
CA ILE A 19 0.96 -8.44 -4.93
C ILE A 19 2.42 -8.33 -4.46
N LEU A 20 2.74 -8.90 -3.29
CA LEU A 20 4.08 -8.84 -2.72
C LEU A 20 5.13 -9.51 -3.62
N ASP A 21 4.79 -10.62 -4.28
CA ASP A 21 5.70 -11.32 -5.18
C ASP A 21 6.06 -10.47 -6.41
N VAL A 22 5.11 -9.70 -6.94
CA VAL A 22 5.35 -8.76 -8.05
C VAL A 22 6.20 -7.58 -7.60
N ILE A 23 5.87 -6.97 -6.46
CA ILE A 23 6.63 -5.82 -5.92
C ILE A 23 8.07 -6.21 -5.64
N ARG A 24 8.32 -7.40 -5.08
CA ARG A 24 9.68 -7.88 -4.77
C ARG A 24 10.57 -8.09 -6.00
N LYS A 25 9.97 -8.33 -7.18
CA LYS A 25 10.68 -8.48 -8.45
C LYS A 25 10.97 -7.13 -9.12
N ASN A 26 10.31 -6.05 -8.71
CA ASN A 26 10.54 -4.72 -9.25
C ASN A 26 11.92 -4.19 -8.84
N LYS A 27 12.63 -3.52 -9.77
CA LYS A 27 13.93 -2.90 -9.54
C LYS A 27 13.87 -1.83 -8.42
N GLU A 28 12.74 -1.16 -8.30
CA GLU A 28 12.48 -0.10 -7.32
C GLU A 28 11.74 -0.59 -6.07
N LYS A 29 11.75 -1.90 -5.79
CA LYS A 29 11.01 -2.49 -4.66
C LYS A 29 11.20 -1.76 -3.33
N LYS A 30 12.40 -1.27 -3.03
CA LYS A 30 12.68 -0.51 -1.79
C LYS A 30 11.88 0.80 -1.74
N LEU A 31 11.79 1.52 -2.86
CA LEU A 31 11.00 2.75 -2.98
C LEU A 31 9.51 2.42 -2.83
N LEU A 32 9.02 1.39 -3.51
CA LEU A 32 7.61 0.99 -3.46
C LEU A 32 7.16 0.58 -2.05
N PHE A 33 7.97 -0.22 -1.33
CA PHE A 33 7.67 -0.57 0.06
C PHE A 33 7.65 0.66 0.97
N GLY A 34 8.57 1.61 0.77
CA GLY A 34 8.56 2.88 1.50
C GLY A 34 7.33 3.73 1.19
N TYR A 35 6.97 3.83 -0.08
CA TYR A 35 5.80 4.60 -0.55
C TYR A 35 4.49 4.05 0.02
N LEU A 36 4.23 2.75 -0.18
CA LEU A 36 3.00 2.10 0.28
C LEU A 36 2.89 2.01 1.80
N GLY A 37 4.02 1.93 2.50
CA GLY A 37 4.06 1.92 3.97
C GLY A 37 3.93 3.31 4.61
N SER A 38 4.07 4.38 3.82
CA SER A 38 3.98 5.75 4.32
C SER A 38 2.53 6.23 4.45
N MET A 39 2.23 6.99 5.50
CA MET A 39 0.95 7.69 5.62
C MET A 39 0.99 8.96 4.77
N PHE A 40 0.00 9.11 3.88
CA PHE A 40 -0.15 10.36 3.13
C PHE A 40 -0.55 11.50 4.08
N SER A 41 0.19 12.60 4.00
CA SER A 41 -0.14 13.85 4.70
C SER A 41 0.39 15.05 3.92
N LEU A 42 -0.21 16.21 4.15
CA LEU A 42 0.28 17.48 3.60
C LEU A 42 1.18 18.15 4.64
N GLY A 43 2.41 18.46 4.24
CA GLY A 43 3.29 19.32 5.00
C GLY A 43 2.82 20.78 5.00
N SER A 44 3.48 21.60 5.83
CA SER A 44 3.25 23.05 5.82
C SER A 44 3.50 23.62 4.42
N ARG A 45 2.55 24.41 3.90
CA ARG A 45 2.57 25.02 2.56
C ARG A 45 2.63 24.01 1.40
N GLN A 46 2.21 22.76 1.61
CA GLN A 46 1.99 21.79 0.54
C GLN A 46 0.53 21.83 0.08
N TYR A 47 0.32 22.08 -1.22
CA TYR A 47 -1.01 22.28 -1.80
C TYR A 47 -1.33 21.18 -2.82
N PRO A 48 -2.42 20.39 -2.64
CA PRO A 48 -2.74 19.28 -3.54
C PRO A 48 -2.84 19.67 -5.00
N HIS A 49 -3.43 20.83 -5.30
CA HIS A 49 -3.59 21.34 -6.67
C HIS A 49 -2.27 21.76 -7.35
N LYS A 50 -1.15 21.81 -6.61
CA LYS A 50 0.20 22.09 -7.15
C LYS A 50 1.06 20.84 -7.21
N MET A 51 0.62 19.72 -6.63
CA MET A 51 1.35 18.46 -6.66
C MET A 51 1.09 17.75 -8.00
N VAL A 52 2.12 17.14 -8.56
CA VAL A 52 2.01 16.23 -9.70
C VAL A 52 2.05 14.81 -9.14
N PHE A 53 0.95 14.07 -9.33
CA PHE A 53 0.79 12.69 -8.90
C PHE A 53 1.00 11.73 -10.07
#